data_AF-A0A3D4DS19-F1
#
_entry.id   AF-A0A3D4DS19-F1
#
_cell.length_a   1.000
_cell.length_b   1.000
_cell.length_c   1.000
_cell.angle_alpha   90.00
_cell.angle_beta   90.00
_cell.angle_gamma   90.00
#
_symmetry.space_group_name_H-M   'P 1'
#
loop_
_entity.id
_entity.type
_entity.pdbx_description
1 polymer ?
#
loop_
_entity_poly.entity_id
_entity_poly.type
_entity_poly.pdbx_seq_one_letter_code
_entity_poly.pdbx_strand_id
1 'polypeptide(L)'
;MAVGEDGRNRALLSPFRSKTGRNQPSNSKAIFGAAVWVRGLIKPEPGTGLADLDFASQEFAIAAALSGDEKMWRAYESSNPYLQFAKDAGLAPQDATRLSHEAIRDRCKAIVRGVQYGMSAHGMAQRAGILVVEACELLRRRREHYRTFRTWADRNVENV
;
A
#
# COMPACT_ATOMS: atom_id res chain seq x y z
N MET A 1 -4.45 26.15 -3.03
CA MET A 1 -3.99 25.79 -1.66
C MET A 1 -4.50 26.85 -0.69
N ALA A 2 -5.08 26.46 0.44
CA ALA A 2 -5.71 27.40 1.37
C ALA A 2 -4.73 27.85 2.45
N VAL A 3 -3.93 28.88 2.18
CA VAL A 3 -2.98 29.49 3.14
C VAL A 3 -3.62 30.76 3.70
N GLY A 4 -3.67 30.88 5.03
CA GLY A 4 -4.21 32.05 5.71
C GLY A 4 -3.21 33.21 5.75
N GLU A 5 -3.66 34.36 6.24
CA GLU A 5 -2.79 35.54 6.48
C GLU A 5 -1.66 35.24 7.49
N ASP A 6 -1.86 34.24 8.36
CA ASP A 6 -0.85 33.73 9.30
C ASP A 6 0.21 32.82 8.64
N GLY A 7 0.16 32.65 7.32
CA GLY A 7 1.09 31.80 6.57
C GLY A 7 0.85 30.30 6.75
N ARG A 8 -0.25 29.87 7.40
CA ARG A 8 -0.53 28.45 7.67
C ARG A 8 -1.55 27.86 6.71
N ASN A 9 -1.32 26.61 6.29
CA ASN A 9 -2.30 25.86 5.51
C ASN A 9 -3.38 25.26 6.42
N ARG A 10 -4.63 25.72 6.29
CA ARG A 10 -5.78 25.18 7.03
C ARG A 10 -6.78 24.57 6.06
N ALA A 11 -7.05 23.28 6.22
CA ALA A 11 -7.99 22.55 5.38
C ALA A 11 -8.90 21.67 6.24
N LEU A 12 -10.16 21.53 5.81
CA LEU A 12 -11.10 20.60 6.42
C LEU A 12 -10.63 19.16 6.21
N LEU A 13 -10.42 18.41 7.29
CA LEU A 13 -10.00 17.00 7.24
C LEU A 13 -11.09 16.06 6.73
N SER A 14 -12.36 16.47 6.83
CA SER A 14 -13.54 15.73 6.33
C SER A 14 -13.60 14.27 6.85
N PRO A 15 -13.71 14.05 8.18
CA PRO A 15 -13.59 12.72 8.79
C PRO A 15 -14.69 11.72 8.42
N PHE A 16 -15.91 12.18 8.14
CA PHE A 16 -17.07 11.31 7.85
C PHE A 16 -17.43 11.25 6.36
N ARG A 17 -16.49 11.59 5.48
CA ARG A 17 -16.77 11.66 4.03
C ARG A 17 -16.63 10.32 3.32
N SER A 18 -15.77 9.44 3.81
CA SER A 18 -15.55 8.14 3.18
C SER A 18 -16.35 7.03 3.84
N LYS A 19 -16.75 6.02 3.05
CA LYS A 19 -17.40 4.81 3.56
C LYS A 19 -16.49 3.98 4.49
N THR A 20 -15.17 4.14 4.36
CA THR A 20 -14.16 3.39 5.13
C THR A 20 -13.67 4.13 6.37
N GLY A 21 -14.25 5.29 6.70
CA GLY A 21 -13.90 6.07 7.90
C GLY A 21 -12.59 6.88 7.80
N ARG A 22 -11.91 6.89 6.64
CA ARG A 22 -10.75 7.75 6.40
C ARG A 22 -11.15 9.23 6.21
N ASN A 23 -10.30 10.12 6.72
CA ASN A 23 -10.30 11.55 6.40
C ASN A 23 -10.16 11.77 4.88
N GLN A 24 -10.88 12.76 4.35
CA GLN A 24 -10.87 13.11 2.92
C GLN A 24 -10.65 14.62 2.73
N PRO A 25 -9.48 15.16 3.10
CA PRO A 25 -9.17 16.55 2.85
C PRO A 25 -9.16 16.85 1.34
N SER A 26 -9.54 18.06 0.96
CA SER A 26 -9.59 18.47 -0.45
C SER A 26 -8.19 18.56 -1.06
N ASN A 27 -7.95 17.89 -2.19
CA ASN A 27 -6.66 17.89 -2.89
C ASN A 27 -6.17 19.29 -3.32
N SER A 28 -7.08 20.22 -3.59
CA SER A 28 -6.72 21.59 -3.98
C SER A 28 -6.49 22.52 -2.79
N LYS A 29 -6.94 22.14 -1.59
CA LYS A 29 -6.86 22.97 -0.38
C LYS A 29 -5.78 22.51 0.60
N ALA A 30 -5.63 21.20 0.82
CA ALA A 30 -4.66 20.63 1.73
C ALA A 30 -3.32 20.37 1.04
N ILE A 31 -2.22 20.79 1.66
CA ILE A 31 -0.86 20.62 1.10
C ILE A 31 -0.50 19.15 0.85
N PHE A 32 -1.02 18.23 1.67
CA PHE A 32 -0.80 16.79 1.50
C PHE A 32 -1.51 16.19 0.28
N GLY A 33 -2.54 16.87 -0.25
CA GLY A 33 -3.23 16.47 -1.48
C GLY A 33 -2.64 17.09 -2.75
N ALA A 34 -1.67 18.00 -2.62
CA ALA A 34 -0.88 18.51 -3.74
C ALA A 34 0.23 17.52 -4.15
N ALA A 35 0.98 17.86 -5.20
CA ALA A 35 2.14 17.07 -5.61
C ALA A 35 3.17 16.94 -4.48
N VAL A 36 3.83 15.78 -4.37
CA VAL A 36 4.71 15.45 -3.24
C VAL A 36 5.82 16.48 -3.04
N TRP A 37 6.39 17.04 -4.11
CA TRP A 37 7.45 18.04 -4.02
C TRP A 37 7.02 19.32 -3.28
N VAL A 38 5.73 19.67 -3.32
CA VAL A 38 5.16 20.86 -2.63
C VAL A 38 5.30 20.73 -1.12
N ARG A 39 5.39 19.51 -0.59
CA ARG A 39 5.58 19.27 0.85
C ARG A 39 6.89 19.85 1.38
N GLY A 40 7.88 20.13 0.51
CA GLY A 40 9.09 20.86 0.88
C GLY A 40 8.85 22.29 1.38
N LEU A 41 7.65 22.83 1.15
CA LEU A 41 7.19 24.13 1.67
C LEU A 41 6.65 24.05 3.10
N ILE A 42 6.42 22.87 3.65
CA ILE A 42 6.07 22.71 5.07
C ILE A 42 7.33 22.99 5.88
N LYS A 43 7.34 24.11 6.59
CA LYS A 43 8.47 24.54 7.41
C LYS A 43 8.07 24.63 8.88
N PRO A 44 8.92 24.14 9.81
CA PRO A 44 8.73 24.41 11.22
C PRO A 44 9.00 25.88 11.52
N GLU A 45 8.50 26.36 12.65
CA GLU A 45 8.86 27.68 13.17
C GLU A 45 10.31 27.69 13.67
N PRO A 46 11.00 28.85 13.70
CA PRO A 46 12.34 28.95 14.25
C PRO A 46 12.45 28.34 15.65
N GLY A 47 13.47 27.50 15.87
CA GLY A 47 13.66 26.78 17.13
C GLY A 47 12.86 25.47 17.26
N THR A 48 12.09 25.06 16.24
CA THR A 48 11.34 23.80 16.23
C THR A 48 11.76 22.89 15.06
N GLY A 49 11.43 21.59 15.16
CA GLY A 49 11.65 20.60 14.12
C GLY A 49 10.34 19.98 13.63
N LEU A 50 10.35 19.38 12.43
CA LEU A 50 9.22 18.66 11.87
C LEU A 50 9.54 17.16 11.78
N ALA A 51 8.62 16.31 12.21
CA ALA A 51 8.68 14.87 12.06
C ALA A 51 7.49 14.37 11.23
N ASP A 52 7.76 13.55 10.22
CA ASP A 52 6.74 12.81 9.45
C ASP A 52 6.79 11.34 9.87
N LEU A 53 5.66 10.83 10.36
CA LEU A 53 5.53 9.47 10.87
C LEU A 53 4.54 8.72 9.98
N ASP A 54 5.02 7.70 9.28
CA ASP A 54 4.21 6.89 8.37
C ASP A 54 4.16 5.44 8.84
N PHE A 55 2.99 4.81 8.70
CA PHE A 55 2.83 3.39 8.98
C PHE A 55 3.34 2.57 7.80
N ALA A 56 4.44 1.85 8.01
CA ALA A 56 4.98 0.95 7.00
C ALA A 56 3.98 -0.18 6.67
N SER A 57 3.48 -0.21 5.44
CA SER A 57 2.61 -1.30 4.93
C SER A 57 1.42 -1.65 5.83
N GLN A 58 0.80 -0.66 6.49
CA GLN A 58 -0.27 -0.85 7.48
C GLN A 58 -1.40 -1.79 7.03
N GLU A 59 -1.88 -1.61 5.80
CA GLU A 59 -2.99 -2.40 5.24
C GLU A 59 -2.61 -3.89 5.12
N PHE A 60 -1.32 -4.20 4.89
CA PHE A 60 -0.81 -5.56 4.86
C PHE A 60 -0.79 -6.18 6.26
N ALA A 61 -0.35 -5.43 7.28
CA ALA A 61 -0.37 -5.87 8.67
C ALA A 61 -1.80 -6.11 9.18
N ILE A 62 -2.73 -5.20 8.89
CA ILE A 62 -4.14 -5.36 9.25
C ILE A 62 -4.72 -6.63 8.60
N ALA A 63 -4.42 -6.86 7.32
CA ALA A 63 -4.84 -8.07 6.63
C ALA A 63 -4.27 -9.34 7.29
N ALA A 64 -2.98 -9.34 7.66
CA ALA A 64 -2.34 -10.45 8.37
C ALA A 64 -3.00 -10.71 9.74
N ALA A 65 -3.29 -9.64 10.49
CA ALA A 65 -3.95 -9.71 11.79
C ALA A 65 -5.36 -10.29 11.69
N LEU A 66 -6.18 -9.77 10.77
CA LEU A 66 -7.57 -10.19 10.61
C LEU A 66 -7.70 -11.61 10.05
N SER A 67 -6.81 -12.01 9.14
CA SER A 67 -6.85 -13.35 8.56
C SER A 67 -6.14 -14.41 9.41
N GLY A 68 -5.29 -14.01 10.35
CA GLY A 68 -4.41 -14.93 11.10
C GLY A 68 -3.41 -15.66 10.19
N ASP A 69 -3.00 -15.06 9.07
CA ASP A 69 -2.07 -15.71 8.14
C ASP A 69 -0.62 -15.50 8.60
N GLU A 70 -0.02 -16.54 9.17
CA GLU A 70 1.37 -16.46 9.67
C GLU A 70 2.40 -16.14 8.59
N LYS A 71 2.17 -16.54 7.33
CA LYS A 71 3.10 -16.20 6.25
C LYS A 71 3.06 -14.71 5.96
N MET A 72 1.88 -14.09 6.08
CA MET A 72 1.79 -12.63 5.99
C MET A 72 2.50 -11.96 7.17
N TRP A 73 2.39 -12.49 8.39
CA TRP A 73 3.16 -11.94 9.52
C TRP A 73 4.66 -12.01 9.32
N ARG A 74 5.20 -13.18 8.94
CA ARG A 74 6.63 -13.35 8.64
C ARG A 74 7.08 -12.41 7.52
N ALA A 75 6.25 -12.24 6.48
CA ALA A 75 6.52 -11.29 5.41
C ALA A 75 6.51 -9.83 5.89
N TYR A 76 5.64 -9.48 6.82
CA TYR A 76 5.62 -8.13 7.41
C TYR A 76 6.86 -7.87 8.28
N GLU A 77 7.26 -8.85 9.11
CA GLU A 77 8.45 -8.79 9.98
C GLU A 77 9.76 -8.67 9.18
N SER A 78 9.79 -9.17 7.93
CA SER A 78 10.93 -8.99 7.02
C SER A 78 11.18 -7.53 6.60
N SER A 79 10.36 -6.57 7.05
CA SER A 79 10.39 -5.14 6.72
C SER A 79 10.06 -4.79 5.26
N ASN A 80 9.95 -5.76 4.36
CA ASN A 80 9.50 -5.53 2.99
C ASN A 80 8.64 -6.71 2.48
N PRO A 81 7.34 -6.74 2.84
CA PRO A 81 6.46 -7.86 2.49
C PRO A 81 6.35 -8.10 0.98
N TYR A 82 6.57 -7.06 0.16
CA TYR A 82 6.53 -7.17 -1.29
C TYR A 82 7.73 -7.91 -1.87
N LEU A 83 8.92 -7.62 -1.34
CA LEU A 83 10.14 -8.32 -1.73
C LEU A 83 10.16 -9.73 -1.14
N GLN A 84 9.66 -9.92 0.08
CA GLN A 84 9.53 -11.25 0.67
C GLN A 84 8.59 -12.13 -0.16
N PHE A 85 7.44 -11.61 -0.59
CA PHE A 85 6.56 -12.34 -1.51
C PHE A 85 7.27 -12.69 -2.82
N ALA A 86 8.10 -11.79 -3.38
CA ALA A 86 8.86 -12.08 -4.59
C ALA A 86 9.82 -13.28 -4.40
N LYS A 87 10.49 -13.35 -3.25
CA LYS A 87 11.36 -14.48 -2.88
C LYS A 87 10.57 -15.77 -2.71
N ASP A 88 9.48 -15.70 -1.95
CA ASP A 88 8.67 -16.87 -1.62
C ASP A 88 7.94 -17.44 -2.85
N ALA A 89 7.60 -16.58 -3.82
CA ALA A 89 6.98 -16.97 -5.08
C ALA A 89 8.00 -17.41 -6.16
N GLY A 90 9.30 -17.44 -5.82
CA GLY A 90 10.38 -17.81 -6.74
C GLY A 90 10.60 -16.81 -7.88
N LEU A 91 10.21 -15.55 -7.68
CA LEU A 91 10.35 -14.46 -8.66
C LEU A 91 11.65 -13.66 -8.45
N ALA A 92 12.28 -13.80 -7.29
CA ALA A 92 13.55 -13.20 -6.94
C ALA A 92 14.39 -14.20 -6.13
N PRO A 93 15.73 -14.13 -6.22
CA PRO A 93 16.61 -14.98 -5.41
C PRO A 93 16.56 -14.59 -3.92
N GLN A 94 16.96 -15.49 -3.03
CA GLN A 94 16.84 -15.28 -1.58
C GLN A 94 17.71 -14.13 -1.04
N ASP A 95 18.81 -13.82 -1.73
CA ASP A 95 19.69 -12.69 -1.48
C ASP A 95 19.19 -11.37 -2.10
N ALA A 96 18.04 -11.37 -2.78
CA ALA A 96 17.48 -10.17 -3.39
C ALA A 96 17.28 -9.05 -2.35
N THR A 97 17.71 -7.84 -2.71
CA THR A 97 17.53 -6.63 -1.90
C THR A 97 16.67 -5.63 -2.64
N ARG A 98 16.22 -4.59 -1.92
CA ARG A 98 15.46 -3.50 -2.54
C ARG A 98 16.24 -2.79 -3.64
N LEU A 99 17.56 -2.67 -3.50
CA LEU A 99 18.43 -2.00 -4.47
C LEU A 99 18.67 -2.86 -5.71
N SER A 100 18.92 -4.16 -5.53
CA SER A 100 19.22 -5.04 -6.67
C SER A 100 17.99 -5.45 -7.48
N HIS A 101 16.80 -5.51 -6.86
CA HIS A 101 15.58 -6.04 -7.48
C HIS A 101 14.37 -5.11 -7.31
N GLU A 102 14.56 -3.79 -7.38
CA GLU A 102 13.49 -2.79 -7.23
C GLU A 102 12.32 -3.02 -8.20
N ALA A 103 12.61 -3.27 -9.47
CA ALA A 103 11.59 -3.48 -10.50
C ALA A 103 10.68 -4.70 -10.18
N ILE A 104 11.26 -5.81 -9.71
CA ILE A 104 10.50 -7.01 -9.34
C ILE A 104 9.68 -6.75 -8.08
N ARG A 105 10.27 -6.06 -7.09
CA ARG A 105 9.59 -5.65 -5.88
C ARG A 105 8.38 -4.77 -6.20
N ASP A 106 8.50 -3.81 -7.11
CA ASP A 106 7.43 -2.88 -7.46
C ASP A 106 6.29 -3.56 -8.20
N ARG A 107 6.60 -4.51 -9.08
CA ARG A 107 5.59 -5.42 -9.65
C ARG A 107 4.86 -6.19 -8.56
N CYS A 108 5.59 -6.83 -7.64
CA CYS A 108 4.98 -7.56 -6.52
C CYS A 108 4.15 -6.66 -5.60
N LYS A 109 4.59 -5.41 -5.37
CA LYS A 109 3.85 -4.41 -4.59
C LYS A 109 2.51 -4.07 -5.23
N ALA A 110 2.47 -3.85 -6.53
CA ALA A 110 1.22 -3.58 -7.25
C ALA A 110 0.22 -4.74 -7.07
N ILE A 111 0.72 -5.98 -7.07
CA ILE A 111 -0.08 -7.20 -6.96
C ILE A 111 -0.62 -7.38 -5.55
N VAL A 112 0.27 -7.35 -4.55
CA VAL A 112 -0.09 -7.53 -3.14
C VAL A 112 -1.12 -6.49 -2.72
N ARG A 113 -0.95 -5.22 -3.12
CA ARG A 113 -1.94 -4.16 -2.87
C ARG A 113 -3.20 -4.37 -3.70
N GLY A 114 -3.08 -4.64 -5.00
CA GLY A 114 -4.22 -4.79 -5.90
C GLY A 114 -5.23 -5.85 -5.42
N VAL A 115 -4.75 -6.98 -4.91
CA VAL A 115 -5.65 -8.05 -4.42
C VAL A 115 -6.38 -7.66 -3.14
N GLN A 116 -5.79 -6.85 -2.25
CA GLN A 116 -6.52 -6.32 -1.09
C GLN A 116 -7.74 -5.48 -1.50
N TYR A 117 -7.71 -4.92 -2.71
CA TYR A 117 -8.79 -4.13 -3.29
C TYR A 117 -9.60 -4.89 -4.35
N GLY A 118 -9.52 -6.23 -4.41
CA GLY A 118 -10.31 -7.05 -5.33
C GLY A 118 -9.95 -6.89 -6.81
N MET A 119 -8.75 -6.43 -7.14
CA MET A 119 -8.32 -6.18 -8.52
C MET A 119 -8.25 -7.46 -9.36
N SER A 120 -8.81 -7.42 -10.56
CA SER A 120 -8.72 -8.50 -11.55
C SER A 120 -7.35 -8.57 -12.24
N ALA A 121 -7.06 -9.70 -12.89
CA ALA A 121 -5.83 -9.88 -13.68
C ALA A 121 -5.65 -8.79 -14.75
N HIS A 122 -6.74 -8.38 -15.42
CA HIS A 122 -6.71 -7.34 -16.45
C HIS A 122 -6.31 -5.97 -15.87
N GLY A 123 -6.94 -5.55 -14.77
CA GLY A 123 -6.61 -4.29 -14.11
C GLY A 123 -5.18 -4.29 -13.55
N MET A 124 -4.72 -5.46 -13.09
CA MET A 124 -3.36 -5.65 -12.60
C MET A 124 -2.32 -5.58 -13.72
N ALA A 125 -2.59 -6.22 -14.85
CA ALA A 125 -1.72 -6.19 -16.04
C ALA A 125 -1.52 -4.76 -16.54
N GLN A 126 -2.61 -3.99 -16.66
CA GLN A 126 -2.56 -2.59 -17.08
C GLN A 126 -1.77 -1.72 -16.10
N ARG A 127 -1.99 -1.88 -14.79
CA ARG A 127 -1.33 -1.05 -13.76
C ARG A 127 0.15 -1.40 -13.58
N ALA A 128 0.52 -2.67 -13.69
CA ALA A 128 1.90 -3.12 -13.53
C ALA A 128 2.71 -3.12 -14.83
N GLY A 129 2.07 -2.87 -15.98
CA GLY A 129 2.73 -2.91 -17.29
C GLY A 129 3.23 -4.29 -17.67
N ILE A 130 2.48 -5.33 -17.32
CA ILE A 130 2.81 -6.75 -17.57
C ILE A 130 1.74 -7.41 -18.45
N LEU A 131 2.04 -8.59 -18.99
CA LEU A 131 1.05 -9.34 -19.76
C LEU A 131 -0.07 -9.86 -18.85
N VAL A 132 -1.30 -10.00 -19.38
CA VAL A 132 -2.44 -10.54 -18.61
C VAL A 132 -2.15 -11.96 -18.11
N VAL A 133 -1.47 -12.79 -18.90
CA VAL A 133 -1.05 -14.13 -18.49
C VAL A 133 -0.10 -14.11 -17.29
N GLU A 134 0.85 -13.17 -17.26
CA GLU A 134 1.76 -12.98 -16.13
C GLU A 134 0.99 -12.51 -14.89
N ALA A 135 0.04 -11.59 -15.05
CA ALA A 135 -0.81 -11.15 -13.95
C ALA A 135 -1.66 -12.30 -13.38
N CYS A 136 -2.24 -13.15 -14.24
CA CYS A 136 -2.96 -14.36 -13.83
C CYS A 136 -2.07 -15.31 -13.02
N GLU A 137 -0.85 -15.57 -13.50
CA GLU A 137 0.10 -16.45 -12.83
C GLU A 137 0.52 -15.90 -11.46
N LEU A 138 0.80 -14.61 -11.37
CA LEU A 138 1.19 -13.98 -10.11
C LEU A 138 0.05 -13.96 -9.09
N LEU A 139 -1.18 -13.72 -9.55
CA LEU A 139 -2.38 -13.84 -8.72
C LEU A 139 -2.57 -15.27 -8.20
N ARG A 140 -2.37 -16.27 -9.07
CA ARG A 140 -2.43 -17.69 -8.70
C ARG A 140 -1.39 -18.01 -7.62
N ARG A 141 -0.12 -17.67 -7.85
CA ARG A 141 0.98 -17.88 -6.88
C ARG A 141 0.69 -17.22 -5.54
N ARG A 142 0.17 -15.98 -5.54
CA ARG A 142 -0.22 -15.30 -4.29
C ARG A 142 -1.32 -16.05 -3.54
N ARG A 143 -2.38 -16.47 -4.25
CA ARG A 143 -3.50 -17.23 -3.66
C ARG A 143 -3.02 -18.56 -3.07
N GLU A 144 -2.07 -19.21 -3.74
CA GLU A 144 -1.49 -20.47 -3.27
C GLU A 144 -0.53 -20.29 -2.10
N HIS A 145 0.17 -19.15 -2.05
CA HIS A 145 1.10 -18.82 -1.00
C HIS A 145 0.38 -18.39 0.30
N TYR A 146 -0.53 -17.40 0.21
CA TYR A 146 -1.34 -16.88 1.32
C TYR A 146 -2.76 -17.49 1.34
N ARG A 147 -2.84 -18.80 1.57
CA ARG A 147 -4.12 -19.54 1.53
C ARG A 147 -5.06 -19.15 2.67
N THR A 148 -4.53 -18.93 3.87
CA THR A 148 -5.32 -18.55 5.04
C THR A 148 -5.97 -17.19 4.82
N PHE A 149 -5.18 -16.22 4.32
CA PHE A 149 -5.73 -14.94 3.88
C PHE A 149 -6.82 -15.09 2.83
N ARG A 150 -6.60 -15.93 1.81
CA ARG A 150 -7.61 -16.16 0.76
C ARG A 150 -8.92 -16.66 1.35
N THR A 151 -8.89 -17.72 2.15
CA THR A 151 -10.09 -18.30 2.76
C THR A 151 -10.82 -17.27 3.63
N TRP A 152 -10.07 -16.46 4.39
CA TRP A 152 -10.65 -15.35 5.15
C TRP A 152 -11.30 -14.31 4.24
N ALA A 153 -10.62 -13.88 3.18
CA ALA A 153 -11.13 -12.87 2.25
C ALA A 153 -12.40 -13.34 1.53
N ASP A 154 -12.42 -14.58 1.03
CA ASP A 154 -13.57 -15.16 0.32
C ASP A 154 -14.80 -15.21 1.26
N ARG A 155 -14.62 -15.62 2.53
CA ARG A 155 -15.69 -15.61 3.55
C ARG A 155 -16.23 -14.21 3.83
N ASN A 156 -15.39 -13.17 3.81
CA ASN A 156 -15.84 -11.80 4.09
C ASN A 156 -16.59 -11.18 2.90
N VAL A 157 -16.47 -11.73 1.69
CA VAL A 157 -17.27 -11.31 0.53
C VAL A 157 -18.64 -12.01 0.54
N GLU A 158 -18.69 -13.27 0.95
CA GLU A 158 -19.93 -14.07 1.01
C GLU A 158 -20.87 -13.66 2.16
N ASN A 159 -20.33 -13.05 3.22
CA ASN A 159 -21.09 -12.61 4.40
C ASN A 159 -21.66 -11.18 4.31
N VAL A 160 -21.72 -10.60 3.10
CA VAL A 160 -22.26 -9.25 2.83
C VAL A 160 -23.59 -9.35 2.09
#